data_AF-V5YPU3-F1
#
_entry.id   AF-V5YPU3-F1
#
_cell.length_a   1.000
_cell.length_b   1.000
_cell.length_c   1.000
_cell.angle_alpha   90.00
_cell.angle_beta   90.00
_cell.angle_gamma   90.00
#
_symmetry.space_group_name_H-M   'P 1'
#
loop_
_entity.id
_entity.type
_entity.pdbx_description
1 polymer ?
#
loop_
_entity_poly.entity_id
_entity_poly.type
_entity_poly.pdbx_seq_one_letter_code
_entity_poly.pdbx_strand_id
1 'polypeptide(L)'
;MSYVTENEIEFVGKYLAAQGFSAKMLPGALPGESPAVIRIEDGALFEIDEVAEEVAAGAQLWSLLHELNDRQLNADSFDYFGGTRCRDLVRQHSTCLGLVH
;
A
#
# COMPACT_ATOMS: atom_id res chain seq x y z
N MET A 1 8.42 -13.51 -14.67
CA MET A 1 7.54 -13.76 -13.53
C MET A 1 8.19 -13.11 -12.32
N SER A 2 7.91 -11.82 -12.08
CA SER A 2 8.43 -11.14 -10.89
C SER A 2 7.52 -11.51 -9.73
N TYR A 3 8.00 -12.43 -8.91
CA TYR A 3 7.41 -12.76 -7.63
C TYR A 3 7.38 -11.49 -6.81
N VAL A 4 6.19 -11.07 -6.38
CA VAL A 4 6.07 -10.15 -5.25
C VAL A 4 6.74 -10.85 -4.07
N THR A 5 7.79 -10.23 -3.55
CA THR A 5 8.55 -10.75 -2.42
C THR A 5 8.07 -10.03 -1.18
N GLU A 6 8.08 -10.70 -0.02
CA GLU A 6 7.81 -10.09 1.29
C GLU A 6 8.59 -8.77 1.48
N ASN A 7 9.72 -8.62 0.81
CA ASN A 7 10.53 -7.40 0.73
C ASN A 7 9.77 -6.17 0.17
N GLU A 8 8.88 -6.34 -0.83
CA GLU A 8 8.10 -5.23 -1.38
C GLU A 8 7.03 -4.76 -0.38
N ILE A 9 6.36 -5.70 0.29
CA ILE A 9 5.40 -5.39 1.37
C ILE A 9 6.09 -4.64 2.50
N GLU A 10 7.27 -5.11 2.93
CA GLU A 10 8.07 -4.45 3.97
C GLU A 10 8.50 -3.05 3.53
N PHE A 11 8.95 -2.90 2.28
CA PHE A 11 9.34 -1.60 1.72
C PHE A 11 8.17 -0.61 1.73
N VAL A 12 6.99 -1.01 1.27
CA VAL A 12 5.80 -0.15 1.27
C VAL A 12 5.37 0.19 2.70
N GLY A 13 5.50 -0.76 3.64
CA GLY A 13 5.28 -0.50 5.07
C GLY A 13 6.23 0.58 5.63
N LYS A 14 7.52 0.52 5.29
CA LYS A 14 8.52 1.55 5.67
C LYS A 14 8.21 2.90 5.01
N TYR A 15 7.79 2.89 3.76
CA TYR A 15 7.37 4.09 3.03
C TYR A 15 6.20 4.79 3.74
N LEU A 16 5.15 4.06 4.11
CA LEU A 16 4.02 4.62 4.87
C LEU A 16 4.48 5.15 6.23
N ALA A 17 5.33 4.42 6.94
CA ALA A 17 5.86 4.85 8.23
C ALA A 17 6.66 6.16 8.12
N ALA A 18 7.45 6.33 7.05
CA ALA A 18 8.17 7.58 6.78
C ALA A 18 7.23 8.77 6.52
N GLN A 19 6.01 8.50 6.03
CA GLN A 19 4.95 9.48 5.87
C GLN A 19 4.13 9.69 7.16
N GLY A 20 4.42 8.96 8.24
CA GLY A 20 3.70 9.04 9.52
C GLY A 20 2.44 8.19 9.61
N PHE A 21 2.26 7.23 8.69
CA PHE A 21 1.08 6.37 8.61
C PHE A 21 1.41 4.88 8.62
N SER A 22 0.42 4.06 8.92
CA SER A 22 0.43 2.61 8.73
C SER A 22 -0.85 2.18 8.02
N ALA A 23 -0.77 1.21 7.12
CA ALA A 23 -1.95 0.66 6.47
C ALA A 23 -2.61 -0.43 7.32
N LYS A 24 -3.93 -0.54 7.22
CA LYS A 24 -4.72 -1.57 7.91
C LYS A 24 -5.86 -2.06 7.03
N MET A 25 -5.95 -3.38 6.87
CA MET A 25 -7.15 -4.03 6.34
C MET A 25 -8.27 -3.99 7.38
N LEU A 26 -9.45 -3.52 6.98
CA LEU A 26 -10.63 -3.55 7.83
C LEU A 26 -11.23 -4.97 7.85
N PRO A 27 -11.77 -5.43 9.00
CA PRO A 27 -12.43 -6.73 9.06
C PRO A 27 -13.59 -6.80 8.08
N GLY A 28 -13.61 -7.85 7.25
CA GLY A 28 -14.65 -8.05 6.23
C GLY A 28 -14.40 -7.36 4.89
N ALA A 29 -13.25 -6.69 4.71
CA ALA A 29 -12.87 -6.14 3.42
C ALA A 29 -12.76 -7.25 2.35
N LEU A 30 -13.31 -6.99 1.17
CA LEU A 30 -13.18 -7.87 0.01
C LEU A 30 -11.87 -7.60 -0.75
N PRO A 31 -11.34 -8.59 -1.49
CA PRO A 31 -10.13 -8.40 -2.28
C PRO A 31 -10.26 -7.21 -3.26
N GLY A 32 -9.27 -6.32 -3.24
CA GLY A 32 -9.23 -5.10 -4.05
C GLY A 32 -9.94 -3.90 -3.44
N GLU A 33 -10.56 -4.04 -2.27
CA GLU A 33 -11.12 -2.89 -1.55
C GLU A 33 -10.02 -1.99 -0.98
N SER A 34 -10.37 -0.71 -0.82
CA SER A 34 -9.46 0.28 -0.28
C SER A 34 -9.21 0.01 1.21
N PRO A 35 -7.93 -0.06 1.65
CA PRO A 35 -7.61 -0.24 3.06
C PRO A 35 -7.91 1.05 3.84
N ALA A 36 -7.85 1.01 5.17
CA ALA A 36 -7.77 2.23 5.96
C ALA A 36 -6.30 2.55 6.26
N VAL A 37 -6.01 3.81 6.62
CA VAL A 37 -4.71 4.20 7.17
C VAL A 37 -4.84 4.67 8.61
N ILE A 38 -3.81 4.41 9.40
CA ILE A 38 -3.71 4.84 10.79
C ILE A 38 -2.54 5.80 10.89
N ARG A 39 -2.79 7.01 11.39
CA ARG A 39 -1.73 7.94 11.74
C ARG A 39 -0.98 7.45 12.97
N ILE A 40 0.35 7.34 12.87
CA ILE A 40 1.19 6.73 13.92
C ILE A 40 1.22 7.59 15.19
N GLU A 41 1.17 8.91 15.05
CA GLU A 41 1.30 9.86 16.17
C GLU A 41 0.18 9.71 17.21
N ASP A 42 -1.07 9.60 16.77
CA ASP A 42 -2.25 9.62 17.63
C ASP A 42 -3.16 8.39 17.48
N GLY A 43 -2.84 7.48 16.56
CA GLY A 43 -3.63 6.29 16.29
C GLY A 43 -4.96 6.56 15.58
N ALA A 44 -5.17 7.77 15.06
CA ALA A 44 -6.40 8.12 14.34
C ALA A 44 -6.50 7.34 13.02
N LEU A 45 -7.69 6.80 12.74
CA LEU A 45 -7.99 6.03 11.53
C LEU A 45 -8.64 6.94 10.49
N PHE A 46 -8.17 6.85 9.25
CA PHE A 46 -8.62 7.63 8.10
C PHE A 46 -8.95 6.71 6.92
N GLU A 47 -9.93 7.11 6.14
CA GLU A 47 -10.18 6.53 4.82
C GLU A 47 -9.13 7.00 3.81
N ILE A 48 -8.91 6.26 2.72
CA ILE A 48 -7.80 6.58 1.79
C ILE A 48 -8.00 7.90 1.05
N ASP A 49 -9.24 8.33 0.88
CA ASP A 49 -9.61 9.57 0.19
C ASP A 49 -9.47 10.80 1.10
N GLU A 50 -9.27 10.61 2.40
CA GLU A 50 -9.01 11.66 3.37
C GLU A 50 -7.52 12.00 3.53
N VAL A 51 -6.63 11.23 2.89
CA VAL A 51 -5.16 11.42 2.96
C VAL A 51 -4.56 11.85 1.63
N ALA A 52 -3.30 12.32 1.68
CA ALA A 52 -2.58 12.71 0.49
C ALA A 52 -2.42 11.54 -0.50
N GLU A 53 -2.40 11.84 -1.80
CA GLU A 53 -2.38 10.83 -2.88
C GLU A 53 -1.24 9.82 -2.70
N GLU A 54 -0.07 10.29 -2.27
CA GLU A 54 1.11 9.46 -2.06
C GLU A 54 0.95 8.48 -0.87
N VAL A 55 0.15 8.83 0.14
CA VAL A 55 -0.18 7.95 1.28
C VAL A 55 -1.27 6.96 0.87
N ALA A 56 -2.31 7.45 0.18
CA ALA A 56 -3.38 6.62 -0.36
C ALA A 56 -2.84 5.54 -1.32
N ALA A 57 -1.94 5.93 -2.22
CA ALA A 57 -1.27 5.01 -3.14
C ALA A 57 -0.40 3.99 -2.41
N GLY A 58 0.33 4.40 -1.38
CA GLY A 58 1.12 3.49 -0.53
C GLY A 58 0.23 2.48 0.19
N ALA A 59 -0.89 2.93 0.75
CA ALA A 59 -1.82 2.07 1.47
C ALA A 59 -2.49 1.06 0.53
N GLN A 60 -3.02 1.53 -0.60
CA GLN A 60 -3.62 0.66 -1.62
C GLN A 60 -2.60 -0.35 -2.17
N LEU A 61 -1.36 0.06 -2.42
CA LEU A 61 -0.33 -0.88 -2.85
C LEU A 61 -0.06 -1.93 -1.78
N TRP A 62 0.06 -1.52 -0.52
CA TRP A 62 0.30 -2.42 0.59
C TRP A 62 -0.80 -3.49 0.70
N SER A 63 -2.08 -3.12 0.62
CA SER A 63 -3.18 -4.08 0.67
C SER A 63 -3.16 -5.05 -0.51
N LEU A 64 -3.01 -4.54 -1.74
CA LEU A 64 -2.97 -5.38 -2.94
C LEU A 64 -1.79 -6.36 -2.94
N LEU A 65 -0.64 -5.97 -2.38
CA LEU A 65 0.52 -6.87 -2.25
C LEU A 65 0.26 -7.96 -1.22
N HIS A 66 -0.41 -7.67 -0.09
CA HIS A 66 -0.85 -8.69 0.86
C HIS A 66 -1.85 -9.65 0.25
N GLU A 67 -2.87 -9.14 -0.44
CA GLU A 67 -3.88 -9.97 -1.09
C GLU A 67 -3.29 -10.85 -2.21
N LEU A 68 -2.30 -10.35 -2.94
CA LEU A 68 -1.56 -11.12 -3.93
C LEU A 68 -0.67 -12.19 -3.26
N ASN A 69 -0.01 -11.86 -2.15
CA ASN A 69 0.80 -12.80 -1.37
C ASN A 69 -0.07 -13.92 -0.76
N ASP A 70 -1.25 -13.57 -0.25
CA ASP A 70 -2.24 -14.48 0.31
C ASP A 70 -3.04 -15.25 -0.76
N ARG A 71 -2.73 -15.02 -2.05
CA ARG A 71 -3.37 -15.66 -3.22
C ARG A 71 -4.87 -15.35 -3.34
N GLN A 72 -5.32 -14.25 -2.75
CA GLN A 72 -6.68 -13.75 -2.90
C GLN A 72 -6.85 -12.99 -4.23
N LEU A 73 -5.76 -12.43 -4.75
CA LEU A 73 -5.68 -11.86 -6.09
C LEU A 73 -4.69 -12.62 -6.98
N ASN A 74 -4.90 -12.53 -8.29
CA ASN A 74 -3.88 -12.87 -9.28
C ASN A 74 -3.25 -11.57 -9.85
N ALA A 75 -2.23 -11.72 -10.70
CA ALA A 75 -1.51 -10.57 -11.26
C ALA A 75 -2.42 -9.64 -12.10
N ASP A 76 -3.37 -10.20 -12.85
CA ASP A 76 -4.29 -9.41 -13.66
C ASP A 76 -5.24 -8.59 -12.79
N SER A 77 -5.77 -9.20 -11.71
CA SER A 77 -6.61 -8.49 -10.73
C SER A 77 -5.83 -7.42 -9.97
N PHE A 78 -4.58 -7.70 -9.60
CA PHE A 78 -3.70 -6.72 -8.97
C PHE A 78 -3.54 -5.46 -9.83
N ASP A 79 -3.30 -5.63 -11.14
CA ASP A 79 -3.18 -4.52 -12.07
C ASP A 79 -4.52 -3.83 -12.35
N TYR A 80 -5.61 -4.59 -12.42
CA TYR A 80 -6.97 -4.05 -12.58
C TYR A 80 -7.32 -3.08 -11.44
N PHE A 81 -6.96 -3.40 -10.19
CA PHE A 81 -7.14 -2.51 -9.04
C PHE A 81 -6.10 -1.40 -8.94
N GLY A 82 -5.23 -1.24 -9.95
CA GLY A 82 -4.27 -0.15 -10.02
C GLY A 82 -2.93 -0.43 -9.34
N GLY A 83 -2.63 -1.67 -8.97
CA GLY A 83 -1.39 -2.02 -8.27
C GLY A 83 -0.11 -1.55 -8.97
N THR A 84 -0.02 -1.68 -10.29
CA THR A 84 1.12 -1.12 -11.06
C THR A 84 1.21 0.41 -10.98
N ARG A 85 0.08 1.12 -11.06
CA ARG A 85 0.07 2.59 -10.90
C ARG A 85 0.50 3.01 -9.50
N CYS A 86 0.00 2.34 -8.46
CA CYS A 86 0.38 2.63 -7.08
C CYS A 86 1.87 2.35 -6.84
N ARG A 87 2.41 1.26 -7.41
CA ARG A 87 3.84 0.94 -7.40
C ARG A 87 4.70 2.06 -8.01
N ASP A 88 4.27 2.60 -9.14
CA ASP A 88 5.00 3.69 -9.80
C ASP A 88 4.99 4.98 -8.96
N LEU A 89 3.84 5.33 -8.38
CA LEU A 89 3.73 6.49 -7.47
C LEU A 89 4.64 6.31 -6.24
N VAL A 90 4.54 5.17 -5.54
CA VAL A 90 5.37 4.91 -4.36
C VAL A 90 6.87 5.00 -4.69
N ARG A 91 7.32 4.49 -5.83
CA ARG A 91 8.73 4.57 -6.27
C ARG A 91 9.18 6.01 -6.55
N GLN A 92 8.33 6.80 -7.19
CA GLN A 92 8.63 8.21 -7.46
C GLN A 92 8.79 8.99 -6.15
N HIS A 93 7.88 8.78 -5.19
CA HIS A 93 7.90 9.48 -3.91
C HIS A 93 8.95 8.94 -2.93
N SER A 94 9.25 7.64 -2.94
CA SER A 94 10.29 7.04 -2.09
C SER A 94 11.68 7.60 -2.40
N THR A 95 11.96 7.86 -3.67
CA THR A 95 13.21 8.49 -4.13
C THR A 95 13.36 9.90 -3.54
N CYS A 96 12.26 10.64 -3.39
CA CYS A 96 12.25 11.96 -2.76
C CYS A 96 12.49 11.90 -1.24
N LEU A 97 12.11 10.79 -0.59
CA LEU A 97 12.33 10.54 0.84
C LEU A 97 13.70 9.95 1.17
N GLY A 98 14.52 9.64 0.16
CA GLY A 98 15.79 8.93 0.33
C GLY A 98 15.63 7.45 0.72
N LEU A 99 14.42 6.88 0.56
CA LEU A 99 14.18 5.45 0.73
C LEU A 99 14.59 4.72 -0.55
N VAL A 100 15.75 4.06 -0.51
CA VAL A 100 16.28 3.28 -1.63
C VAL A 100 15.81 1.82 -1.50
N HIS A 101 15.32 1.28 -2.61
CA HIS A 101 14.76 -0.06 -2.74
C HIS A 101 15.84 -1.15 -2.86
#